data_AF-A0A9E0WII8-F1
#
_entry.id   AF-A0A9E0WII8-F1
#
_cell.length_a   1.000
_cell.length_b   1.000
_cell.length_c   1.000
_cell.angle_alpha   90.00
_cell.angle_beta   90.00
_cell.angle_gamma   90.00
#
_symmetry.space_group_name_H-M   'P 1'
#
loop_
_entity.id
_entity.type
_entity.pdbx_description
1 polymer ?
#
loop_
_entity_poly.entity_id
_entity_poly.type
_entity_poly.pdbx_seq_one_letter_code
_entity_poly.pdbx_strand_id
1 'polypeptide(L)' 'LQPWDIAAGMILVREAGGVTNEIDGGDPLTSGSIISANADLHPLLEKRIRKAASFAASEHD' A
#
# COMPACT_ATOMS: atom_id res chain seq x y z
N LEU A 1 6.86 4.00 -11.77
CA LEU A 1 7.24 2.61 -11.44
C LEU A 1 6.65 1.73 -12.51
N GLN A 2 7.45 0.82 -13.03
CA GLN A 2 6.95 -0.21 -13.93
C GLN A 2 6.45 -1.39 -13.09
N PRO A 3 5.52 -2.22 -13.60
CA PRO A 3 4.97 -3.33 -12.82
C PRO A 3 6.04 -4.28 -12.24
N TRP A 4 7.15 -4.46 -12.97
CA TRP A 4 8.27 -5.29 -12.53
C TRP A 4 9.07 -4.70 -11.36
N ASP A 5 9.05 -3.37 -11.16
CA ASP A 5 9.72 -2.73 -10.01
C ASP A 5 9.01 -3.08 -8.68
N ILE A 6 7.73 -3.44 -8.76
CA ILE A 6 6.86 -3.71 -7.61
C ILE A 6 6.70 -5.24 -7.41
N ALA A 7 6.47 -5.98 -8.49
CA ALA A 7 6.11 -7.40 -8.44
C ALA A 7 7.12 -8.28 -7.67
N ALA A 8 8.43 -8.08 -7.91
CA ALA A 8 9.46 -8.85 -7.23
C ALA A 8 9.47 -8.58 -5.71
N GLY A 9 9.34 -7.30 -5.31
CA GLY A 9 9.29 -6.90 -3.91
C GLY A 9 8.05 -7.45 -3.18
N MET A 10 6.90 -7.48 -3.85
CA MET A 10 5.67 -8.06 -3.29
C MET A 10 5.83 -9.52 -2.89
N ILE A 11 6.53 -10.32 -3.70
CA ILE A 11 6.80 -11.72 -3.39
C ILE A 11 7.73 -11.82 -2.18
N LEU A 12 8.84 -11.06 -2.17
CA LEU A 12 9.79 -11.09 -1.05
C LEU A 12 9.14 -10.75 0.29
N VAL A 13 8.29 -9.72 0.32
CA VAL A 13 7.57 -9.32 1.53
C VAL A 13 6.61 -10.42 1.99
N ARG A 14 5.86 -11.03 1.07
CA ARG A 14 4.91 -12.11 1.41
C ARG A 14 5.61 -13.37 1.92
N GLU A 15 6.73 -13.77 1.31
CA GLU A 15 7.54 -14.91 1.78
C GLU A 15 8.13 -14.66 3.17
N ALA A 16 8.42 -13.40 3.50
CA ALA A 16 8.85 -13.00 4.84
C ALA A 16 7.71 -12.90 5.88
N GLY A 17 6.47 -13.28 5.51
CA GLY A 17 5.29 -13.18 6.37
C GLY A 17 4.69 -11.77 6.46
N GLY A 18 5.08 -10.88 5.55
CA GLY A 18 4.52 -9.55 5.40
C GLY A 18 3.21 -9.53 4.61
N VAL A 19 2.56 -8.37 4.66
CA VAL A 19 1.31 -8.07 3.97
C VAL A 19 1.57 -6.95 2.97
N THR A 20 0.99 -7.09 1.79
CA THR A 20 1.15 -6.14 0.70
C THR A 20 -0.17 -5.92 -0.05
N ASN A 21 -0.70 -4.70 0.03
CA ASN A 21 -2.00 -4.29 -0.51
C ASN A 21 -1.92 -2.94 -1.24
N GLU A 22 -2.91 -2.66 -2.09
CA GLU A 22 -3.15 -1.33 -2.67
C GLU A 22 -3.75 -0.40 -1.60
N ILE A 23 -3.48 0.90 -1.68
CA ILE A 23 -3.87 1.89 -0.65
C ILE A 23 -5.38 2.13 -0.61
N ASP A 24 -6.02 2.32 -1.75
CA ASP A 24 -7.43 2.63 -1.93
C ASP A 24 -8.26 1.41 -2.37
N GLY A 25 -7.60 0.29 -2.63
CA GLY A 25 -8.17 -0.96 -3.13
C GLY A 25 -7.87 -1.15 -4.62
N GLY A 26 -7.84 -2.42 -5.04
CA GLY A 26 -7.52 -2.80 -6.43
C GLY A 26 -6.15 -3.46 -6.56
N ASP A 27 -5.54 -3.33 -7.73
CA ASP A 27 -4.28 -4.00 -8.07
C ASP A 27 -3.09 -3.03 -8.01
N PRO A 28 -2.12 -3.26 -7.10
CA PRO A 28 -0.90 -2.46 -6.98
C PRO A 28 -0.03 -2.43 -8.25
N LEU A 29 -0.09 -3.49 -9.07
CA LEU A 29 0.67 -3.54 -10.32
C LEU A 29 0.10 -2.62 -11.39
N THR A 30 -1.19 -2.27 -11.27
CA THR A 30 -1.90 -1.36 -12.16
C THR A 30 -1.88 0.07 -11.62
N SER A 31 -2.13 0.26 -10.32
CA SER A 31 -2.16 1.62 -9.71
C SER A 31 -0.76 2.20 -9.49
N GLY A 32 0.26 1.35 -9.33
CA GLY A 32 1.60 1.75 -8.89
C GLY A 32 1.67 2.21 -7.42
N SER A 33 0.55 2.11 -6.70
CA SER A 33 0.37 2.51 -5.32
C SER A 33 0.26 1.27 -4.45
N ILE A 34 1.08 1.20 -3.40
CA ILE A 34 1.24 -0.02 -2.61
C ILE A 34 1.67 0.30 -1.17
N ILE A 35 1.08 -0.42 -0.22
CA ILE A 35 1.54 -0.50 1.17
C ILE A 35 2.10 -1.89 1.39
N SER A 36 3.27 -1.96 2.01
CA SER A 36 3.92 -3.22 2.41
C SER A 36 4.48 -3.09 3.81
N ALA A 37 4.16 -4.03 4.69
CA ALA A 37 4.64 -4.07 6.08
C ALA A 37 4.52 -5.49 6.65
N ASN A 38 5.01 -5.72 7.86
CA ASN A 38 4.67 -6.94 8.59
C ASN A 38 3.19 -6.97 9.00
N ALA A 39 2.69 -8.14 9.40
CA ALA A 39 1.28 -8.32 9.74
C ALA A 39 0.78 -7.38 10.86
N ASP A 40 1.63 -7.05 11.84
CA ASP A 40 1.28 -6.21 12.98
C ASP A 40 1.16 -4.72 12.62
N LEU A 41 2.08 -4.22 11.79
CA LEU A 41 2.14 -2.80 11.42
C LEU A 41 1.23 -2.46 10.25
N HIS A 42 0.96 -3.40 9.34
CA HIS A 42 0.12 -3.14 8.17
C HIS A 42 -1.22 -2.46 8.50
N PRO A 43 -2.06 -2.96 9.43
CA PRO A 43 -3.34 -2.30 9.73
C PRO A 43 -3.17 -0.91 10.36
N LEU A 44 -2.07 -0.68 11.09
CA LEU A 44 -1.77 0.61 11.69
C LEU A 44 -1.40 1.65 10.62
N LEU A 45 -0.56 1.25 9.66
CA LEU A 45 -0.14 2.09 8.53
C LEU A 45 -1.32 2.40 7.62
N GLU A 46 -2.10 1.39 7.23
CA GLU A 46 -3.27 1.56 6.38
C GLU A 46 -4.24 2.60 6.98
N LYS A 47 -4.57 2.46 8.27
CA LYS A 47 -5.44 3.42 8.96
C LYS A 47 -4.89 4.85 8.94
N ARG A 48 -3.59 5.02 9.10
CA ARG A 48 -2.94 6.35 9.12
C ARG A 48 -2.89 6.98 7.74
N ILE A 49 -2.58 6.20 6.71
CA ILE A 49 -2.50 6.66 5.33
C ILE A 49 -3.89 7.07 4.83
N ARG A 50 -4.91 6.24 5.04
CA ARG A 50 -6.31 6.60 4.67
C ARG A 50 -6.79 7.88 5.34
N LYS A 51 -6.47 8.05 6.63
CA LYS A 51 -6.78 9.29 7.36
C LYS A 51 -6.06 10.50 6.74
N ALA A 52 -4.77 10.38 6.39
CA ALA A 52 -4.04 11.45 5.73
C ALA A 52 -4.61 11.81 4.35
N ALA A 53 -4.99 10.80 3.55
CA ALA A 53 -5.62 11.00 2.25
C ALA A 53 -6.95 11.77 2.36
N SER A 54 -7.77 11.46 3.38
CA SER A 54 -9.02 12.20 3.61
C SER A 54 -8.82 13.68 3.97
N PHE A 55 -7.69 14.04 4.60
CA PHE A 55 -7.37 15.45 4.87
C PHE A 55 -6.98 16.19 3.59
N ALA A 56 -6.13 15.58 2.76
CA ALA A 56 -5.70 16.18 1.50
C ALA A 56 -6.89 16.43 0.54
N ALA A 57 -7.88 15.53 0.55
CA ALA A 57 -9.10 15.69 -0.23
C ALA A 57 -9.97 16.87 0.26
N SER A 58 -9.99 17.16 1.56
CA SER A 58 -10.81 18.24 2.15
C SER A 58 -10.26 19.66 1.97
N GLU A 59 -8.98 19.82 1.60
CA GLU A 59 -8.35 21.13 1.35
C GLU A 59 -8.43 21.58 -0.12
N HIS A 60 -8.89 20.70 -1.03
CA HIS A 60 -9.05 20.99 -2.46
C HIS A 60 -10.51 21.31 -2.88
N ASP A 61 -11.45 21.36 -1.93
CA ASP A 61 -12.82 21.89 -2.09
C ASP A 61 -12.89 23.36 -1.61
#